data_AF-A0A951D7C2-F1
#
_entry.id   AF-A0A951D7C2-F1
#
_cell.length_a   1.000
_cell.length_b   1.000
_cell.length_c   1.000
_cell.angle_alpha   90.00
_cell.angle_beta   90.00
_cell.angle_gamma   90.00
#
_symmetry.space_group_name_H-M   'P 1'
#
loop_
_entity.id
_entity.type
_entity.pdbx_description
1 polymer ?
#
loop_
_entity_poly.entity_id
_entity_poly.type
_entity_poly.pdbx_seq_one_letter_code
_entity_poly.pdbx_strand_id
1 'polypeptide(L)'
;KQGAFSESLNVASLWKLPIVYVMENNSYNVVTRVEQEDANAAAGDPLAIKAQAFSMPGVTVDGGDPVAVYEQVVPAVERARSGSGPTLVESLVYRLSAHGNIIAPPGVPLHFPEHEAIEVFGNPEEYEAAKRGDPVPRFRGRLVTDGVLTAEEADRIAEQAREEMQAAVEFGLNSPFPEPDAALNHVYA
;
A
#
# COMPACT_ATOMS: atom_id res chain seq x y z
N LYS A 1 -1.21 -16.64 -1.25
CA LYS A 1 -0.76 -16.30 -2.64
C LYS A 1 -1.78 -16.71 -3.69
N GLN A 2 -1.97 -15.92 -4.74
CA GLN A 2 -3.00 -16.12 -5.77
C GLN A 2 -2.37 -16.61 -7.09
N GLY A 3 -2.99 -17.60 -7.74
CA GLY A 3 -2.53 -18.11 -9.05
C GLY A 3 -2.55 -17.03 -10.13
N ALA A 4 -3.61 -16.22 -10.14
CA ALA A 4 -3.78 -15.11 -11.07
C ALA A 4 -2.62 -14.10 -11.05
N PHE A 5 -1.97 -13.90 -9.89
CA PHE A 5 -0.78 -13.04 -9.81
C PHE A 5 0.35 -13.60 -10.68
N SER A 6 0.74 -14.85 -10.46
CA SER A 6 1.79 -15.53 -11.23
C SER A 6 1.46 -15.63 -12.71
N GLU A 7 0.20 -15.95 -13.06
CA GLU A 7 -0.26 -16.01 -14.45
C GLU A 7 -0.15 -14.63 -15.13
N SER A 8 -0.55 -13.56 -14.43
CA SER A 8 -0.44 -12.19 -14.96
C SER A 8 1.01 -11.78 -15.21
N LEU A 9 1.92 -12.09 -14.29
CA LEU A 9 3.35 -11.82 -14.42
C LEU A 9 3.94 -12.52 -15.66
N ASN A 10 3.58 -13.78 -15.86
CA ASN A 10 4.03 -14.56 -17.01
C ASN A 10 3.56 -13.95 -18.34
N VAL A 11 2.26 -13.64 -18.46
CA VAL A 11 1.69 -13.05 -19.68
C VAL A 11 2.29 -11.66 -19.95
N ALA A 12 2.41 -10.82 -18.92
CA ALA A 12 2.97 -9.50 -19.06
C ALA A 12 4.43 -9.54 -19.53
N SER A 13 5.22 -10.48 -19.02
CA SER A 13 6.61 -10.64 -19.45
C SER A 13 6.70 -11.17 -20.88
N LEU A 14 5.94 -12.22 -21.22
CA LEU A 14 5.91 -12.83 -22.55
C LEU A 14 5.59 -11.82 -23.65
N TRP A 15 4.61 -10.95 -23.41
CA TRP A 15 4.16 -9.95 -24.38
C TRP A 15 4.83 -8.58 -24.22
N LYS A 16 5.78 -8.45 -23.28
CA LYS A 16 6.44 -7.20 -22.92
C LYS A 16 5.44 -6.06 -22.66
N LEU A 17 4.38 -6.36 -21.92
CA LEU A 17 3.36 -5.37 -21.59
C LEU A 17 3.95 -4.24 -20.75
N PRO A 18 3.47 -2.99 -20.93
CA PRO A 18 3.95 -1.83 -20.20
C PRO A 18 3.33 -1.77 -18.79
N ILE A 19 3.69 -2.71 -17.92
CA ILE A 19 3.11 -2.86 -16.57
C ILE A 19 4.20 -2.73 -15.50
N VAL A 20 3.92 -1.96 -14.45
CA VAL A 20 4.70 -1.98 -13.22
C VAL A 20 3.83 -2.64 -12.15
N TYR A 21 4.26 -3.79 -11.65
CA TYR A 21 3.59 -4.47 -10.54
C TYR A 21 4.15 -3.93 -9.24
N VAL A 22 3.30 -3.30 -8.43
CA VAL A 22 3.68 -2.85 -7.09
C VAL A 22 3.05 -3.78 -6.06
N MET A 23 3.88 -4.38 -5.23
CA MET A 23 3.50 -5.25 -4.13
C MET A 23 3.84 -4.52 -2.82
N GLU A 24 2.82 -3.99 -2.18
CA GLU A 24 2.92 -3.40 -0.85
C GLU A 24 2.99 -4.53 0.18
N ASN A 25 4.21 -4.93 0.53
CA ASN A 25 4.47 -5.96 1.52
C ASN A 25 4.41 -5.32 2.91
N ASN A 26 3.27 -5.47 3.57
CA ASN A 26 2.98 -4.91 4.89
C ASN A 26 3.18 -5.90 6.05
N SER A 27 3.96 -6.97 5.84
CA SER A 27 4.21 -8.09 6.75
C SER A 27 3.04 -9.05 7.03
N TYR A 28 1.81 -8.72 6.61
CA TYR A 28 0.61 -9.49 6.99
C TYR A 28 -0.41 -9.66 5.86
N ASN A 29 -0.98 -10.86 5.77
CA ASN A 29 -2.22 -11.13 5.05
C ASN A 29 -3.36 -11.37 6.05
N VAL A 30 -4.20 -10.35 6.25
CA VAL A 30 -5.22 -10.30 7.32
C VAL A 30 -4.58 -10.40 8.72
N VAL A 31 -4.30 -11.63 9.16
CA VAL A 31 -3.65 -12.02 10.43
C VAL A 31 -2.45 -12.95 10.24
N THR A 32 -2.25 -13.52 9.05
CA THR A 32 -1.16 -14.46 8.77
C THR A 32 0.09 -13.69 8.37
N ARG A 33 1.23 -14.00 9.00
CA ARG A 33 2.51 -13.37 8.65
C ARG A 33 3.04 -13.92 7.33
N VAL A 34 3.72 -13.09 6.55
CA VAL A 34 4.18 -13.45 5.20
C VAL A 34 5.10 -14.67 5.21
N GLU A 35 5.97 -14.82 6.21
CA GLU A 35 6.83 -15.99 6.38
C GLU A 35 6.08 -17.30 6.71
N GLN A 36 4.82 -17.21 7.13
CA GLN A 36 3.98 -18.39 7.38
C GLN A 36 3.28 -18.90 6.10
N GLU A 37 3.22 -18.08 5.05
CA GLU A 37 2.50 -18.39 3.81
C GLU A 37 3.35 -18.29 2.53
N ASP A 38 4.61 -17.86 2.62
CA ASP A 38 5.54 -17.85 1.50
C ASP A 38 6.91 -18.44 1.81
N ALA A 39 7.36 -19.35 0.96
CA ALA A 39 8.64 -20.03 1.11
C ALA A 39 9.87 -19.11 1.00
N ASN A 40 9.82 -18.06 0.16
CA ASN A 40 10.96 -17.15 0.02
C ASN A 40 11.08 -16.29 1.27
N ALA A 41 9.97 -15.71 1.74
CA ALA A 41 9.97 -14.96 2.99
C ALA A 41 10.35 -15.82 4.20
N ALA A 42 9.88 -17.07 4.26
CA ALA A 42 10.30 -18.03 5.29
C ALA A 42 11.81 -18.32 5.28
N ALA A 43 12.45 -18.22 4.11
CA ALA A 43 13.89 -18.36 3.94
C ALA A 43 14.66 -17.03 4.18
N GLY A 44 13.96 -15.93 4.44
CA GLY A 44 14.55 -14.59 4.61
C GLY A 44 14.82 -13.85 3.30
N ASP A 45 14.30 -14.34 2.18
CA ASP A 45 14.43 -13.70 0.87
C ASP A 45 13.31 -12.67 0.62
N PRO A 46 13.61 -11.56 -0.08
CA PRO A 46 12.59 -10.64 -0.55
C PRO A 46 11.61 -11.31 -1.52
N LEU A 47 10.35 -10.91 -1.50
CA LEU A 47 9.35 -11.46 -2.41
C LEU A 47 9.56 -11.00 -3.86
N ALA A 48 10.28 -9.90 -4.09
CA ALA A 48 10.64 -9.42 -5.44
C ALA A 48 11.44 -10.47 -6.26
N ILE A 49 12.10 -11.43 -5.61
CA ILE A 49 12.84 -12.52 -6.28
C ILE A 49 11.95 -13.33 -7.24
N LYS A 50 10.63 -13.35 -7.02
CA LYS A 50 9.67 -14.06 -7.88
C LYS A 50 9.66 -13.55 -9.32
N ALA A 51 10.09 -12.30 -9.54
CA ALA A 51 10.26 -11.74 -10.87
C ALA A 51 11.19 -12.58 -11.77
N GLN A 52 12.20 -13.22 -11.17
CA GLN A 52 13.18 -14.04 -11.89
C GLN A 52 12.52 -15.24 -12.60
N ALA A 53 11.51 -15.85 -11.98
CA ALA A 53 10.77 -16.98 -12.57
C ALA A 53 10.06 -16.59 -13.89
N PHE A 54 9.85 -15.29 -14.11
CA PHE A 54 9.13 -14.76 -15.26
C PHE A 54 10.04 -13.92 -16.18
N SER A 55 11.37 -14.01 -16.05
CA SER A 55 12.32 -13.27 -16.88
C SER A 55 12.11 -11.74 -16.87
N MET A 56 11.67 -11.19 -15.74
CA MET A 56 11.51 -9.74 -15.54
C MET A 56 12.32 -9.24 -14.34
N PRO A 57 12.70 -7.95 -14.29
CA PRO A 57 13.35 -7.39 -13.11
C PRO A 57 12.41 -7.35 -11.90
N GLY A 58 12.99 -7.61 -10.73
CA GLY A 58 12.36 -7.46 -9.43
C GLY A 58 13.23 -6.56 -8.56
N VAL A 59 12.64 -5.58 -7.89
CA VAL A 59 13.32 -4.70 -6.94
C VAL A 59 12.57 -4.66 -5.62
N THR A 60 13.31 -4.63 -4.52
CA THR A 60 12.76 -4.41 -3.18
C THR A 60 13.20 -3.03 -2.71
N VAL A 61 12.25 -2.24 -2.20
CA VAL A 61 12.47 -0.85 -1.77
C VAL A 61 11.90 -0.65 -0.37
N ASP A 62 12.55 0.20 0.42
CA ASP A 62 11.97 0.74 1.65
C ASP A 62 10.76 1.60 1.26
N GLY A 63 9.56 1.08 1.48
CA GLY A 63 8.30 1.76 1.19
C GLY A 63 8.01 2.93 2.12
N GLY A 64 8.73 3.04 3.23
CA GLY A 64 8.65 4.19 4.14
C GLY A 64 9.48 5.39 3.69
N ASP A 65 10.33 5.26 2.67
CA ASP A 65 11.07 6.39 2.08
C ASP A 65 10.48 6.76 0.71
N PRO A 66 9.69 7.84 0.60
CA PRO A 66 9.07 8.23 -0.66
C PRO A 66 10.09 8.58 -1.76
N VAL A 67 11.31 9.02 -1.38
CA VAL A 67 12.37 9.30 -2.36
C VAL A 67 12.93 7.98 -2.89
N ALA A 68 13.18 7.00 -2.03
CA ALA A 68 13.65 5.68 -2.46
C ALA A 68 12.62 4.98 -3.36
N VAL A 69 11.33 5.05 -2.99
CA VAL A 69 10.23 4.54 -3.83
C VAL A 69 10.25 5.22 -5.19
N TYR A 70 10.34 6.56 -5.24
CA TYR A 70 10.40 7.30 -6.49
C TYR A 70 11.59 6.87 -7.37
N GLU A 71 12.79 6.79 -6.79
CA GLU A 71 14.01 6.42 -7.49
C GLU A 71 13.98 4.99 -8.06
N GLN A 72 13.26 4.06 -7.43
CA GLN A 72 13.10 2.70 -7.94
C GLN A 72 11.95 2.55 -8.93
N VAL A 73 10.86 3.29 -8.75
CA VAL A 73 9.67 3.19 -9.61
C VAL A 73 9.87 3.94 -10.93
N VAL A 74 10.61 5.06 -10.96
CA VAL A 74 10.87 5.80 -12.21
C VAL A 74 11.53 4.92 -13.28
N PRO A 75 12.64 4.21 -13.03
CA PRO A 75 13.23 3.29 -14.00
C PRO A 75 12.28 2.16 -14.43
N ALA A 76 11.44 1.66 -13.52
CA ALA A 76 10.44 0.65 -13.83
C ALA A 76 9.38 1.18 -14.82
N VAL A 77 8.93 2.43 -14.62
CA VAL A 77 8.00 3.12 -15.52
C VAL A 77 8.64 3.40 -16.88
N GLU A 78 9.89 3.86 -16.91
CA GLU A 78 10.64 4.10 -18.16
C GLU A 78 10.83 2.80 -18.96
N ARG A 79 11.16 1.70 -18.28
CA ARG A 79 11.23 0.36 -18.87
C ARG A 79 9.90 -0.06 -19.49
N ALA A 80 8.81 0.08 -18.74
CA ALA A 80 7.47 -0.25 -19.23
C ALA A 80 7.12 0.58 -20.47
N ARG A 81 7.32 1.90 -20.41
CA ARG A 81 7.01 2.83 -21.52
C ARG A 81 7.86 2.62 -22.76
N SER A 82 9.11 2.20 -22.61
CA SER A 82 9.99 1.89 -23.75
C SER A 82 9.68 0.55 -24.44
N GLY A 83 8.68 -0.21 -23.96
CA GLY A 83 8.35 -1.54 -24.48
C GLY A 83 9.35 -2.61 -24.06
N SER A 84 10.16 -2.33 -23.04
CA SER A 84 11.13 -3.29 -22.49
C SER A 84 10.49 -4.31 -21.54
N GLY A 85 9.17 -4.27 -21.38
CA GLY A 85 8.39 -5.20 -20.57
C GLY A 85 8.24 -4.77 -19.11
N PRO A 86 7.65 -5.65 -18.28
CA PRO A 86 7.25 -5.29 -16.93
C PRO A 86 8.40 -5.28 -15.91
N THR A 87 8.10 -4.78 -14.72
CA THR A 87 8.93 -4.84 -13.51
C THR A 87 8.05 -5.19 -12.31
N LEU A 88 8.58 -5.99 -11.37
CA LEU A 88 7.99 -6.19 -10.05
C LEU A 88 8.71 -5.32 -9.01
N VAL A 89 7.98 -4.49 -8.28
CA VAL A 89 8.45 -3.65 -7.19
C VAL A 89 7.82 -4.17 -5.90
N GLU A 90 8.63 -4.70 -4.98
CA GLU A 90 8.23 -4.97 -3.60
C GLU A 90 8.51 -3.72 -2.77
N SER A 91 7.46 -3.08 -2.27
CA SER A 91 7.54 -1.96 -1.34
C SER A 91 7.35 -2.47 0.07
N LEU A 92 8.40 -2.44 0.88
CA LEU A 92 8.36 -2.86 2.28
C LEU A 92 7.72 -1.76 3.11
N VAL A 93 6.54 -2.03 3.65
CA VAL A 93 5.79 -1.10 4.51
C VAL A 93 5.33 -1.84 5.76
N TYR A 94 4.66 -1.13 6.68
CA TYR A 94 4.01 -1.77 7.81
C TYR A 94 2.59 -1.24 7.95
N ARG A 95 1.60 -2.14 8.11
CA ARG A 95 0.21 -1.73 8.32
C ARG A 95 0.01 -1.31 9.77
N LEU A 96 0.04 0.00 10.03
CA LEU A 96 -0.15 0.58 11.38
C LEU A 96 -1.59 0.46 11.89
N SER A 97 -2.55 0.16 11.01
CA SER A 97 -3.97 0.02 11.35
C SER A 97 -4.46 -1.43 11.19
N ALA A 98 -5.71 -1.63 11.57
CA ALA A 98 -6.51 -2.81 11.30
C ALA A 98 -6.43 -3.23 9.81
N HIS A 99 -6.56 -4.53 9.53
CA HIS A 99 -6.77 -5.06 8.18
C HIS A 99 -8.01 -4.43 7.54
N GLY A 100 -9.07 -4.27 8.32
CA GLY A 100 -10.29 -3.63 7.85
C GLY A 100 -11.19 -3.23 9.00
N ASN A 101 -12.06 -2.25 8.73
CA ASN A 101 -13.17 -1.91 9.61
C ASN A 101 -14.43 -2.60 9.08
N ILE A 102 -15.17 -3.33 9.93
CA ILE A 102 -16.54 -3.80 9.69
C ILE A 102 -17.38 -2.58 9.34
N ILE A 103 -18.18 -2.70 8.30
CA ILE A 103 -19.27 -1.77 8.03
C ILE A 103 -20.32 -2.00 9.11
N ALA A 104 -20.25 -1.23 10.18
CA ALA A 104 -21.26 -1.25 11.24
C ALA A 104 -22.18 -0.04 11.10
N PRO A 105 -23.48 -0.18 11.42
CA PRO A 105 -24.39 0.96 11.50
C PRO A 105 -23.86 2.02 12.49
N PRO A 106 -24.24 3.30 12.30
CA PRO A 106 -23.90 4.37 13.23
C PRO A 106 -24.25 4.00 14.68
N GLY A 107 -23.32 4.21 15.62
CA GLY A 107 -23.51 3.91 17.04
C GLY A 107 -23.01 2.53 17.49
N VAL A 108 -22.56 1.68 16.56
CA VAL A 108 -21.78 0.49 16.92
C VAL A 108 -20.31 0.91 17.10
N PRO A 109 -19.67 0.62 18.25
CA PRO A 109 -18.25 0.88 18.42
C PRO A 109 -17.47 0.13 17.33
N LEU A 110 -16.91 0.90 16.39
CA LEU A 110 -16.00 0.40 15.35
C LEU A 110 -14.58 0.19 15.87
N HIS A 111 -14.39 0.19 17.19
CA HIS A 111 -13.12 -0.17 17.80
C HIS A 111 -12.88 -1.65 17.53
N PHE A 112 -12.18 -1.91 16.43
CA PHE A 112 -11.60 -3.19 16.20
C PHE A 112 -10.59 -3.46 17.30
N PRO A 113 -10.71 -4.59 18.01
CA PRO A 113 -9.58 -5.15 18.71
C PRO A 113 -8.50 -5.64 17.73
N GLU A 114 -8.38 -5.15 16.49
CA GLU A 114 -7.26 -5.51 15.60
C GLU A 114 -5.96 -4.81 16.00
N HIS A 115 -6.03 -3.72 16.77
CA HIS A 115 -4.90 -3.32 17.61
C HIS A 115 -4.54 -4.45 18.60
N GLU A 116 -5.54 -5.11 19.19
CA GLU A 116 -5.33 -6.34 19.98
C GLU A 116 -4.87 -7.50 19.10
N ALA A 117 -5.19 -7.60 17.80
CA ALA A 117 -4.68 -8.69 16.96
C ALA A 117 -3.16 -8.57 16.70
N ILE A 118 -2.61 -7.35 16.63
CA ILE A 118 -1.16 -7.13 16.58
C ILE A 118 -0.53 -7.29 17.98
N GLU A 119 -1.21 -6.88 19.05
CA GLU A 119 -0.75 -7.12 20.43
C GLU A 119 -0.86 -8.60 20.88
N VAL A 120 -1.81 -9.37 20.34
CA VAL A 120 -2.15 -10.75 20.71
C VAL A 120 -1.57 -11.79 19.75
N PHE A 121 -1.56 -11.51 18.44
CA PHE A 121 -1.06 -12.42 17.39
C PHE A 121 0.14 -11.84 16.61
N GLY A 122 0.44 -10.55 16.79
CA GLY A 122 1.59 -9.90 16.17
C GLY A 122 2.81 -9.85 17.08
N ASN A 123 3.80 -9.05 16.68
CA ASN A 123 4.98 -8.75 17.47
C ASN A 123 4.87 -7.30 17.99
N PRO A 124 4.60 -7.09 19.29
CA PRO A 124 4.45 -5.75 19.86
C PRO A 124 5.68 -4.85 19.68
N GLU A 125 6.88 -5.43 19.71
CA GLU A 125 8.12 -4.68 19.51
C GLU A 125 8.24 -4.17 18.06
N GLU A 126 7.84 -5.01 17.09
CA GLU A 126 7.80 -4.67 15.66
C GLU A 126 6.78 -3.55 15.41
N TYR A 127 5.60 -3.64 16.01
CA TYR A 127 4.56 -2.62 15.88
C TYR A 127 5.00 -1.26 16.45
N GLU A 128 5.58 -1.24 17.64
CA GLU A 128 6.09 -0.02 18.25
C GLU A 128 7.28 0.55 17.46
N ALA A 129 8.12 -0.30 16.86
CA ALA A 129 9.16 0.13 15.94
C ALA A 129 8.56 0.77 14.67
N ALA A 130 7.53 0.16 14.08
CA ALA A 130 6.83 0.68 12.92
C ALA A 130 6.16 2.03 13.21
N LYS A 131 5.51 2.18 14.37
CA LYS A 131 4.92 3.47 14.80
C LYS A 131 5.98 4.57 14.94
N ARG A 132 7.12 4.27 15.54
CA ARG A 132 8.25 5.22 15.61
C ARG A 132 8.83 5.53 14.24
N GLY A 133 8.72 4.58 13.31
CA GLY A 133 9.16 4.69 11.92
C GLY A 133 8.11 5.25 10.96
N ASP A 134 6.99 5.80 11.43
CA ASP A 134 5.92 6.31 10.57
C ASP A 134 6.50 7.26 9.49
N PRO A 135 6.32 6.92 8.19
CA PRO A 135 6.95 7.64 7.10
C PRO A 135 6.46 9.09 6.98
N VAL A 136 5.22 9.39 7.40
CA VAL A 136 4.64 10.73 7.24
C VAL A 136 5.33 11.77 8.14
N PRO A 137 5.35 11.65 9.48
CA PRO A 137 6.05 12.58 10.35
C PRO A 137 7.56 12.55 10.12
N ARG A 138 8.14 11.38 9.79
CA ARG A 138 9.56 11.25 9.47
C ARG A 138 9.93 12.07 8.23
N PHE A 139 9.18 11.95 7.15
CA PHE A 139 9.46 12.67 5.92
C PHE A 139 9.18 14.17 6.07
N ARG A 140 8.13 14.55 6.80
CA ARG A 140 7.91 15.95 7.23
C ARG A 140 9.15 16.51 7.93
N GLY A 141 9.68 15.78 8.91
CA GLY A 141 10.88 16.18 9.66
C GLY A 141 12.12 16.34 8.77
N ARG A 142 12.31 15.41 7.82
CA ARG A 142 13.37 15.50 6.81
C ARG A 142 13.25 16.76 5.95
N LEU A 143 12.08 17.03 5.37
CA LEU A 143 11.88 18.21 4.52
C LEU A 143 12.12 19.54 5.24
N VAL A 144 11.75 19.61 6.53
CA VAL A 144 12.03 20.80 7.36
C VAL A 144 13.52 20.92 7.68
N THR A 145 14.18 19.82 8.03
CA THR A 145 15.62 19.80 8.33
C THR A 145 16.46 20.17 7.10
N ASP A 146 16.04 19.69 5.92
CA ASP A 146 16.70 19.95 4.64
C ASP A 146 16.39 21.37 4.10
N GLY A 147 15.51 22.13 4.77
CA GLY A 147 15.12 23.49 4.38
C GLY A 147 14.23 23.55 3.13
N VAL A 148 13.63 22.43 2.73
CA VAL A 148 12.68 22.35 1.61
C VAL A 148 11.33 22.95 1.99
N LEU A 149 10.93 22.81 3.26
CA LEU A 149 9.72 23.38 3.83
C LEU A 149 10.05 24.09 5.15
N THR A 150 9.30 25.13 5.51
CA THR A 150 9.23 25.58 6.91
C THR A 150 8.26 24.71 7.72
N ALA A 151 8.33 24.79 9.05
CA ALA A 151 7.37 24.09 9.91
C ALA A 151 5.93 24.57 9.65
N GLU A 152 5.76 25.88 9.43
CA GLU A 152 4.47 26.50 9.14
C GLU A 152 3.91 26.08 7.78
N GLU A 153 4.76 25.89 6.77
CA GLU A 153 4.34 25.35 5.47
C GLU A 153 3.92 23.88 5.58
N ALA A 154 4.67 23.07 6.32
CA ALA A 154 4.33 21.68 6.58
C ALA A 154 2.99 21.54 7.33
N ASP A 155 2.75 22.39 8.34
CA ASP A 155 1.48 22.40 9.08
C ASP A 155 0.32 22.86 8.21
N ARG A 156 0.55 23.83 7.32
CA ARG A 156 -0.46 24.28 6.35
C ARG A 156 -0.86 23.16 5.39
N ILE A 157 0.09 22.36 4.90
CA ILE A 157 -0.20 21.21 4.02
C ILE A 157 -1.06 20.17 4.77
N ALA A 158 -0.71 19.86 6.02
CA ALA A 158 -1.49 18.92 6.83
C ALA A 158 -2.92 19.42 7.05
N GLU A 159 -3.09 20.72 7.30
CA GLU A 159 -4.40 21.34 7.48
C GLU A 159 -5.22 21.34 6.19
N GLN A 160 -4.61 21.65 5.05
CA GLN A 160 -5.27 21.56 3.74
C GLN A 160 -5.78 20.13 3.46
N ALA A 161 -4.95 19.11 3.71
CA ALA A 161 -5.37 17.71 3.56
C ALA A 161 -6.55 17.35 4.49
N ARG A 162 -6.57 17.91 5.70
CA ARG A 162 -7.68 17.73 6.65
C ARG A 162 -8.97 18.39 6.16
N GLU A 163 -8.88 19.62 5.64
CA GLU A 163 -10.01 20.34 5.07
C GLU A 163 -10.58 19.63 3.83
N GLU A 164 -9.72 19.16 2.93
CA GLU A 164 -10.12 18.36 1.76
C GLU A 164 -10.85 17.08 2.16
N MET A 165 -10.33 16.35 3.15
CA MET A 165 -10.98 15.14 3.69
C MET A 165 -12.35 15.46 4.30
N GLN A 166 -12.44 16.54 5.08
CA GLN A 166 -13.69 16.96 5.70
C GLN A 166 -14.75 17.30 4.64
N ALA A 167 -14.36 18.02 3.58
CA ALA A 167 -15.25 18.35 2.48
C ALA A 167 -15.73 17.09 1.74
N ALA A 168 -14.85 16.11 1.52
CA ALA A 168 -15.22 14.84 0.89
C ALA A 168 -16.20 14.02 1.75
N VAL A 169 -16.01 13.97 3.07
CA VAL A 169 -16.93 13.33 4.01
C VAL A 169 -18.29 14.01 4.01
N GLU A 170 -18.31 15.34 4.08
CA GLU A 170 -19.56 16.12 4.05
C GLU A 170 -20.32 15.92 2.74
N PHE A 171 -19.61 15.92 1.61
CA PHE A 171 -20.20 15.59 0.30
C PHE A 171 -20.84 14.19 0.30
N GLY A 172 -20.14 13.17 0.83
CA GLY A 172 -20.64 11.80 0.92
C GLY A 172 -21.88 11.67 1.81
N LEU A 173 -21.88 12.32 2.98
CA LEU A 173 -23.01 12.28 3.93
C LEU A 173 -24.24 13.06 3.44
N ASN A 174 -24.03 14.15 2.70
CA ASN A 174 -25.11 14.98 2.15
C ASN A 174 -25.62 14.47 0.79
N SER A 175 -24.95 13.49 0.19
CA SER A 175 -25.39 12.90 -1.06
C SER A 175 -26.64 12.03 -0.84
N PRO A 176 -27.62 12.06 -1.76
CA PRO A 176 -28.78 11.18 -1.65
C PRO A 176 -28.37 9.72 -1.80
N PHE A 177 -29.11 8.82 -1.16
CA PHE A 177 -29.00 7.39 -1.46
C PHE A 177 -29.32 7.13 -2.93
N PRO A 178 -28.69 6.11 -3.56
CA PRO A 178 -29.05 5.73 -4.92
C PRO A 178 -30.50 5.23 -4.97
N GLU A 179 -31.20 5.53 -6.07
CA GLU A 179 -32.51 4.96 -6.34
C GLU A 179 -32.41 3.43 -6.44
N PRO A 180 -33.39 2.65 -5.95
CA PRO A 180 -33.33 1.19 -5.98
C PRO A 180 -33.05 0.61 -7.37
N ASP A 181 -33.62 1.21 -8.42
CA ASP A 181 -33.44 0.75 -9.81
C ASP A 181 -31.99 0.88 -10.31
N ALA A 182 -31.18 1.75 -9.69
CA ALA A 182 -29.77 1.88 -10.04
C ALA A 182 -28.98 0.60 -9.74
N ALA A 183 -29.49 -0.28 -8.87
CA ALA A 183 -28.91 -1.60 -8.61
C ALA A 183 -28.94 -2.53 -9.84
N LEU A 184 -29.77 -2.24 -10.85
CA LEU A 184 -29.86 -3.02 -12.10
C LEU A 184 -28.94 -2.49 -13.20
N ASN A 185 -28.35 -1.31 -13.02
CA ASN A 185 -27.44 -0.74 -14.01
C ASN A 185 -26.16 -1.57 -14.10
N HIS A 186 -25.57 -1.62 -15.30
CA HIS A 186 -24.28 -2.30 -15.58
C HIS A 186 -24.27 -3.83 -15.39
N VAL A 187 -25.43 -4.46 -15.16
CA VAL A 187 -25.57 -5.92 -15.22
C VAL A 187 -25.38 -6.41 -16.67
N TYR A 188 -25.94 -5.65 -17.63
CA TYR A 188 -25.69 -5.77 -19.06
C TYR A 188 -25.41 -4.37 -19.64
N ALA A 189 -24.94 -4.31 -20.89
CA ALA A 189 -24.69 -3.07 -21.63
C ALA A 189 -25.97 -2.29 -21.96
#